data_AF-A0A2V6IFL2-F1
#
_entry.id   AF-A0A2V6IFL2-F1
#
_cell.length_a   1.000
_cell.length_b   1.000
_cell.length_c   1.000
_cell.angle_alpha   90.00
_cell.angle_beta   90.00
_cell.angle_gamma   90.00
#
_symmetry.space_group_name_H-M   'P 1'
#
loop_
_entity.id
_entity.type
_entity.pdbx_description
1 polymer ?
#
loop_
_entity_poly.entity_id
_entity_poly.type
_entity_poly.pdbx_seq_one_letter_code
_entity_poly.pdbx_strand_id
1 'polypeptide(L)'
;MALNIKELVKRAKEYVELEAQTTVTSVGFAERFHLFGREDVVLSVSTTDKEEPGWWVVGGSTPMNLYAKSHFHTADEAFRYTQV
;
A
#
# COMPACT_ATOMS: atom_id res chain seq x y z
N MET A 1 -0.65 16.03 12.48
CA MET A 1 -1.94 15.33 12.48
C MET A 1 -1.64 13.84 12.58
N ALA A 2 -2.23 13.11 13.52
CA ALA A 2 -1.94 11.69 13.68
C ALA A 2 -2.49 10.91 12.47
N LEU A 3 -1.67 10.02 11.91
CA LEU A 3 -2.04 9.17 10.79
C LEU A 3 -3.13 8.18 11.20
N ASN A 4 -4.33 8.26 10.61
CA ASN A 4 -5.42 7.33 10.92
C ASN A 4 -5.30 6.05 10.07
N ILE A 5 -4.63 5.04 10.62
CA ILE A 5 -4.39 3.76 9.95
C ILE A 5 -5.69 3.09 9.49
N LYS A 6 -6.79 3.19 10.27
CA LYS A 6 -8.07 2.57 9.90
C LYS A 6 -8.65 3.16 8.62
N GLU A 7 -8.52 4.48 8.46
CA GLU A 7 -8.99 5.17 7.27
C GLU A 7 -8.10 4.88 6.07
N LEU A 8 -6.78 4.81 6.28
CA LEU A 8 -5.82 4.38 5.26
C LEU A 8 -6.10 2.97 4.75
N VAL A 9 -6.38 2.02 5.66
CA VAL A 9 -6.74 0.65 5.29
C VAL A 9 -8.00 0.61 4.42
N LYS A 10 -9.02 1.40 4.78
CA LYS A 10 -10.25 1.50 3.99
C LYS A 10 -9.99 2.08 2.60
N ARG A 11 -9.25 3.18 2.52
CA ARG A 11 -8.90 3.82 1.24
C ARG A 11 -8.03 2.89 0.39
N ALA A 12 -7.03 2.24 0.98
CA ALA A 12 -6.15 1.29 0.31
C ALA A 12 -6.95 0.15 -0.31
N LYS A 13 -7.92 -0.40 0.41
CA LYS A 13 -8.84 -1.40 -0.12
C LYS A 13 -9.58 -0.86 -1.35
N GLU A 14 -10.30 0.25 -1.21
CA GLU A 14 -11.10 0.84 -2.30
C GLU A 14 -10.25 1.13 -3.54
N TYR A 15 -9.04 1.63 -3.34
CA TYR A 15 -8.10 1.95 -4.41
C TYR A 15 -7.59 0.71 -5.15
N VAL A 16 -7.22 -0.36 -4.42
CA VAL A 16 -6.78 -1.62 -5.06
C VAL A 16 -7.92 -2.24 -5.85
N GLU A 17 -9.14 -2.24 -5.30
CA GLU A 17 -10.31 -2.79 -6.00
C GLU A 17 -10.65 -2.01 -7.28
N LEU A 18 -10.45 -0.68 -7.28
CA LEU A 18 -10.66 0.18 -8.44
C LEU A 18 -9.56 0.03 -9.49
N GLU A 19 -8.29 0.16 -9.10
CA GLU A 19 -7.15 0.19 -10.03
C GLU A 19 -6.81 -1.19 -10.59
N ALA A 20 -6.77 -2.21 -9.72
CA ALA A 20 -6.41 -3.57 -10.13
C ALA A 20 -7.64 -4.40 -10.56
N GLN A 21 -8.83 -3.81 -10.60
CA GLN A 21 -10.10 -4.47 -10.99
C GLN A 21 -10.31 -5.84 -10.33
N THR A 22 -9.91 -5.96 -9.06
CA THR A 22 -9.88 -7.21 -8.31
C THR A 22 -10.59 -7.07 -6.97
N THR A 23 -10.82 -8.18 -6.26
CA THR A 23 -11.41 -8.15 -4.92
C THR A 23 -10.33 -8.30 -3.87
N VAL A 24 -10.31 -7.40 -2.90
CA VAL A 24 -9.36 -7.46 -1.78
C VAL A 24 -9.87 -8.43 -0.72
N THR A 25 -9.04 -9.41 -0.37
CA THR A 25 -9.33 -10.41 0.66
C THR A 25 -8.82 -9.99 2.02
N SER A 26 -7.67 -9.30 2.07
CA SER A 26 -7.06 -8.86 3.32
C SER A 26 -6.18 -7.64 3.12
N VAL A 27 -6.13 -6.78 4.13
CA VAL A 27 -5.22 -5.63 4.21
C VAL A 27 -4.49 -5.70 5.55
N GLY A 28 -3.16 -5.80 5.49
CA GLY A 28 -2.28 -5.83 6.65
C GLY A 28 -1.39 -4.61 6.68
N PHE A 29 -1.10 -4.12 7.89
CA PHE A 29 -0.01 -3.17 8.07
C PHE A 29 1.32 -3.91 7.91
N ALA A 30 2.19 -3.40 7.03
CA ALA A 30 3.52 -3.97 6.84
C ALA A 30 4.55 -3.16 7.62
N GLU A 31 4.70 -1.87 7.29
CA GLU A 31 5.75 -1.04 7.84
C GLU A 31 5.36 0.44 7.83
N ARG A 32 5.97 1.23 8.72
CA ARG A 32 5.84 2.68 8.77
C ARG A 32 7.21 3.30 8.58
N PHE A 33 7.28 4.28 7.67
CA PHE A 33 8.48 5.05 7.41
C PHE A 33 8.30 6.50 7.86
N HIS A 34 9.37 7.05 8.45
CA HIS A 34 9.43 8.45 8.84
C HIS A 34 10.60 9.10 8.12
N LEU A 35 10.31 10.00 7.18
CA LEU A 35 11.31 10.64 6.33
C LEU A 35 10.98 12.11 6.13
N PHE A 36 11.97 12.99 6.33
CA PHE A 36 11.83 14.45 6.18
C PHE A 36 10.62 15.05 6.94
N GLY A 37 10.31 14.53 8.13
CA GLY A 37 9.15 14.98 8.93
C GLY A 37 7.79 14.51 8.41
N ARG A 38 7.77 13.63 7.40
CA ARG A 38 6.58 12.97 6.87
C ARG A 38 6.48 11.56 7.43
N GLU A 39 5.25 11.15 7.72
CA GLU A 39 4.93 9.76 8.04
C GLU A 39 4.20 9.14 6.86
N ASP A 40 4.77 8.06 6.34
CA ASP A 40 4.17 7.21 5.32
C ASP A 40 4.07 5.78 5.86
N VAL A 41 3.07 5.05 5.38
CA VAL A 41 2.80 3.67 5.77
C VAL A 41 2.71 2.82 4.53
N VAL A 42 3.30 1.63 4.62
CA VAL A 42 3.16 0.58 3.62
C VAL A 42 2.18 -0.46 4.16
N LEU A 43 1.14 -0.72 3.38
CA LEU A 43 0.15 -1.75 3.62
C LEU A 43 0.38 -2.90 2.66
N SER A 44 0.30 -4.11 3.18
CA SER A 44 0.24 -5.34 2.41
C SER A 44 -1.21 -5.64 2.08
N VAL A 45 -1.56 -5.70 0.80
CA VAL A 45 -2.89 -6.08 0.34
C VAL A 45 -2.82 -7.43 -0.34
N SER A 46 -3.77 -8.32 -0.03
CA SER A 46 -3.98 -9.59 -0.71
C SER A 46 -5.29 -9.54 -1.47
N THR A 47 -5.31 -10.11 -2.67
CA THR A 47 -6.46 -10.08 -3.59
C THR A 47 -6.85 -11.50 -3.99
N THR A 48 -7.98 -11.62 -4.70
CA THR A 48 -8.43 -12.89 -5.30
C THR A 48 -7.80 -13.18 -6.66
N ASP A 49 -7.05 -12.24 -7.21
CA ASP A 49 -6.38 -12.41 -8.50
C ASP A 49 -5.29 -13.49 -8.39
N LYS A 50 -5.23 -14.38 -9.39
CA LYS A 50 -4.23 -15.44 -9.45
C LYS A 50 -2.93 -14.99 -10.11
N GLU A 51 -2.98 -13.99 -10.98
CA GLU A 51 -1.81 -13.43 -11.66
C GLU A 51 -1.10 -12.45 -10.72
N GLU A 52 -1.86 -11.57 -10.06
CA GLU A 52 -1.35 -10.62 -9.07
C GLU A 52 -2.07 -10.73 -7.71
N PRO A 53 -1.75 -11.76 -6.90
CA PRO A 53 -2.43 -12.02 -5.63
C PRO A 53 -2.09 -11.03 -4.53
N GLY A 54 -1.12 -10.13 -4.75
CA GLY A 54 -0.55 -9.31 -3.70
C GLY A 54 -0.06 -7.95 -4.18
N TRP A 55 -0.35 -6.93 -3.39
CA TRP A 55 0.00 -5.55 -3.66
C TRP A 55 0.59 -4.87 -2.43
N TRP A 56 1.51 -3.94 -2.65
CA TRP A 56 1.92 -2.95 -1.66
C TRP A 56 1.18 -1.65 -1.94
N VAL A 57 0.58 -1.08 -0.90
CA VAL A 57 -0.02 0.24 -0.95
C VAL A 57 0.80 1.17 -0.07
N VAL A 58 1.40 2.19 -0.66
CA VAL A 58 2.10 3.24 0.09
C VAL A 58 1.17 4.42 0.23
N GLY A 59 0.99 4.93 1.44
CA GLY A 59 0.17 6.12 1.66
C GLY A 59 0.39 6.77 3.02
N GLY A 60 -0.02 8.02 3.12
CA GLY A 60 0.03 8.77 4.37
C GLY A 60 0.21 10.24 4.12
N SER A 61 1.47 10.69 4.12
CA SER A 61 1.83 12.06 3.77
C SER A 61 1.97 12.24 2.25
N THR A 62 2.27 11.15 1.54
CA THR A 62 2.31 11.08 0.08
C THR A 62 0.97 10.61 -0.52
N PRO A 63 0.67 10.96 -1.79
CA PRO A 63 -0.43 10.36 -2.54
C PRO A 63 -0.34 8.83 -2.51
N MET A 64 -1.49 8.18 -2.50
CA MET A 64 -1.54 6.74 -2.34
C MET A 64 -1.17 6.05 -3.65
N ASN A 65 -0.17 5.19 -3.61
CA ASN A 65 0.35 4.47 -4.77
C ASN A 65 0.28 2.95 -4.57
N LEU A 66 0.13 2.23 -5.68
CA LEU A 66 -0.05 0.78 -5.74
C LEU A 66 1.14 0.14 -6.46
N TYR A 67 1.72 -0.90 -5.86
CA TYR A 67 2.86 -1.64 -6.41
C TYR A 67 2.62 -3.14 -6.33
N ALA A 68 2.76 -3.83 -7.46
CA ALA A 68 2.58 -5.28 -7.51
C ALA A 68 3.72 -5.99 -6.76
N LYS A 69 3.38 -6.99 -5.94
CA LYS A 69 4.39 -7.76 -5.19
C LYS A 69 5.27 -8.63 -6.09
N SER A 70 4.80 -8.94 -7.29
CA SER A 70 5.59 -9.59 -8.35
C SER A 70 6.82 -8.79 -8.76
N HIS A 71 6.73 -7.45 -8.69
CA HIS A 71 7.81 -6.54 -9.08
C HIS A 71 8.57 -5.96 -7.89
N PHE A 72 7.92 -5.84 -6.73
CA PHE A 72 8.49 -5.29 -5.50
C PHE A 72 8.36 -6.31 -4.38
N HIS A 73 9.45 -6.96 -4.01
CA HIS A 73 9.40 -8.09 -3.09
C HIS A 73 9.27 -7.64 -1.63
N THR A 74 9.65 -6.40 -1.32
CA THR A 74 9.66 -5.85 0.04
C THR A 74 8.94 -4.51 0.15
N ALA A 75 8.49 -4.19 1.37
CA ALA A 75 7.84 -2.92 1.67
C ALA A 75 8.79 -1.71 1.50
N ASP A 76 10.07 -1.87 1.84
CA ASP A 76 11.11 -0.85 1.65
C ASP A 76 11.35 -0.54 0.16
N GLU A 77 11.38 -1.55 -0.71
CA GLU A 77 11.52 -1.34 -2.17
C GLU A 77 10.36 -0.52 -2.74
N ALA A 78 9.12 -0.88 -2.39
CA ALA A 78 7.93 -0.15 -2.83
C ALA A 78 7.92 1.30 -2.29
N PHE A 79 8.32 1.47 -1.03
CA PHE A 79 8.42 2.79 -0.42
C PHE A 79 9.50 3.65 -1.09
N ARG A 80 10.70 3.12 -1.33
CA ARG A 80 11.78 3.86 -2.00
C ARG A 80 11.40 4.29 -3.42
N TYR A 81 10.74 3.41 -4.17
CA TYR A 81 10.28 3.74 -5.52
C TYR A 81 9.27 4.90 -5.52
N THR A 82 8.47 5.03 -4.46
CA THR A 82 7.53 6.16 -4.28
C THR A 82 8.22 7.50 -4.06
N GLN A 83 9.50 7.51 -3.64
CA GLN A 83 10.25 8.73 -3.36
C GLN A 83 11.04 9.27 -4.57
N VAL A 84 11.03 8.56 -5.69
CA VAL A 84 11.73 8.93 -6.94
C VAL A 84 10.76 9.63 -7.88
#